data_AF-A0AAU6DCC8-F1
#
_entry.id   AF-A0AAU6DCC8-F1
#
_cell.length_a   1.000
_cell.length_b   1.000
_cell.length_c   1.000
_cell.angle_alpha   90.00
_cell.angle_beta   90.00
_cell.angle_gamma   90.00
#
_symmetry.space_group_name_H-M   'P 1'
#
loop_
_entity.id
_entity.type
_entity.pdbx_description
1 polymer ?
#
loop_
_entity_poly.entity_id
_entity_poly.type
_entity_poly.pdbx_seq_one_letter_code
_entity_poly.pdbx_strand_id
1 'polypeptide(L)'
;MLEQGEGLRRLHVSWQVEQDTLRVVVRDDGPGLLTRDALAPHRITDRLTALDGRLVLDALPGWGTTITVTLPLEPPQPAAVTDQEPLRSLHPREREVLEQLALGRRNRDIARALHISESTVKFHVANILGKLGAGSRGEAAALAHRAGLPPTRPVHAIGTA
;
A
#
# COMPACT_ATOMS: atom_id res chain seq x y z
N MET A 1 26.69 -30.59 -22.83
CA MET A 1 25.93 -29.55 -23.55
C MET A 1 24.68 -29.27 -22.72
N LEU A 2 24.73 -28.23 -21.88
CA LEU A 2 23.79 -27.96 -20.79
C LEU A 2 22.80 -26.88 -21.25
N GLU A 3 21.63 -27.29 -21.73
CA GLU A 3 20.54 -26.37 -22.09
C GLU A 3 19.27 -26.85 -21.39
N GLN A 4 19.10 -26.47 -20.12
CA GLN A 4 17.80 -26.56 -19.45
C GLN A 4 17.58 -25.29 -18.61
N GLY A 5 16.68 -24.42 -19.11
CA GLY A 5 15.70 -23.54 -18.43
C GLY A 5 16.14 -22.29 -17.67
N GLU A 6 16.32 -21.16 -18.36
CA GLU A 6 16.48 -19.82 -17.78
C GLU A 6 15.14 -19.23 -17.26
N GLY A 7 14.54 -19.89 -16.28
CA GLY A 7 13.33 -19.42 -15.60
C GLY A 7 13.51 -19.44 -14.09
N LEU A 8 12.73 -18.62 -13.38
CA LEU A 8 12.63 -18.67 -11.93
C LEU A 8 12.04 -20.03 -11.51
N ARG A 9 12.82 -20.85 -10.79
CA ARG A 9 12.42 -22.22 -10.41
C ARG A 9 12.11 -22.34 -8.94
N ARG A 10 12.77 -21.53 -8.12
CA ARG A 10 12.67 -21.57 -6.67
C ARG A 10 12.56 -20.17 -6.13
N LEU A 11 11.48 -19.94 -5.39
CA LEU A 11 11.29 -18.74 -4.58
C LEU A 11 11.35 -19.16 -3.11
N HIS A 12 12.31 -18.61 -2.37
CA HIS A 12 12.38 -18.71 -0.92
C HIS A 12 11.81 -17.43 -0.32
N VAL A 13 10.72 -17.54 0.43
CA VAL A 13 10.17 -16.44 1.22
C VAL A 13 10.39 -16.75 2.68
N SER A 14 11.05 -15.84 3.40
CA SER A 14 11.21 -15.92 4.85
C SER A 14 10.73 -14.62 5.47
N TRP A 15 10.14 -14.70 6.64
CA TRP A 15 9.80 -13.53 7.44
C TRP A 15 10.18 -13.77 8.90
N GLN A 16 10.58 -12.70 9.56
CA GLN A 16 10.93 -12.68 10.97
C GLN A 16 10.45 -11.37 11.58
N VAL A 17 10.01 -11.44 12.83
CA VAL A 17 9.61 -10.27 13.62
C VAL A 17 10.63 -10.13 14.74
N GLU A 18 11.33 -9.00 14.78
CA GLU A 18 12.26 -8.64 15.84
C GLU A 18 11.73 -7.40 16.54
N GLN A 19 11.41 -7.50 17.84
CA GLN A 19 10.90 -6.41 18.69
C GLN A 19 9.68 -5.66 18.13
N ASP A 20 9.92 -4.69 17.27
CA ASP A 20 9.00 -3.75 16.66
C ASP A 20 9.12 -3.73 15.13
N THR A 21 9.85 -4.66 14.51
CA THR A 21 10.19 -4.63 13.09
C THR A 21 9.91 -5.98 12.43
N LEU A 22 9.12 -5.96 11.35
CA LEU A 22 8.92 -7.09 10.45
C LEU A 22 9.95 -7.03 9.32
N ARG A 23 10.79 -8.06 9.23
CA ARG A 23 11.70 -8.27 8.11
C ARG A 23 11.19 -9.42 7.25
N VAL A 24 10.97 -9.13 5.97
CA VAL A 24 10.60 -10.13 4.95
C VAL A 24 11.73 -10.20 3.93
N VAL A 25 12.24 -11.39 3.67
CA VAL A 25 13.26 -11.64 2.65
C VAL A 25 12.68 -12.60 1.61
N VAL A 26 12.64 -12.15 0.36
CA VAL A 26 12.22 -12.93 -0.80
C VAL A 26 13.46 -13.14 -1.67
N ARG A 27 13.87 -14.39 -1.85
CA ARG A 27 15.01 -14.76 -2.70
C ARG A 27 14.55 -15.66 -3.83
N ASP A 28 15.01 -15.41 -5.04
CA ASP A 28 14.83 -16.30 -6.18
C ASP A 28 16.17 -16.86 -6.69
N ASP A 29 16.07 -17.89 -7.54
CA ASP A 29 17.16 -18.45 -8.34
C ASP A 29 17.07 -18.04 -9.82
N GLY A 30 16.35 -16.95 -10.10
CA GLY A 30 16.14 -16.43 -11.44
C GLY A 30 17.38 -15.77 -12.02
N PRO A 31 17.25 -15.09 -13.17
CA PRO A 31 18.38 -14.50 -13.87
C PRO A 31 19.01 -13.29 -13.14
N GLY A 32 18.40 -12.78 -12.06
CA GLY A 32 18.91 -11.63 -11.33
C GLY A 32 18.79 -10.32 -12.11
N LEU A 33 17.72 -10.18 -12.91
CA LEU A 33 17.46 -9.00 -13.76
C LEU A 33 16.33 -8.12 -13.23
N LEU A 34 15.74 -8.46 -12.07
CA LEU A 34 14.70 -7.66 -11.46
C LEU A 34 15.24 -6.28 -11.09
N THR A 35 14.55 -5.23 -11.50
CA THR A 35 14.85 -3.85 -11.12
C THR A 35 13.80 -3.33 -10.17
N ARG A 36 14.14 -2.28 -9.40
CA ARG A 36 13.19 -1.65 -8.48
C ARG A 36 11.96 -1.08 -9.21
N ASP A 37 12.14 -0.54 -10.41
CA ASP A 37 11.04 -0.05 -11.27
C ASP A 37 10.04 -1.14 -11.66
N ALA A 38 10.51 -2.39 -11.84
CA ALA A 38 9.60 -3.51 -12.12
C ALA A 38 8.64 -3.81 -10.95
N LEU A 39 8.93 -3.32 -9.74
CA LEU A 39 8.06 -3.44 -8.56
C LEU A 39 7.08 -2.26 -8.40
N ALA A 40 7.28 -1.16 -9.13
CA ALA A 40 6.41 0.01 -9.11
C ALA A 40 4.94 -0.27 -9.52
N PRO A 41 4.64 -1.13 -10.53
CA PRO A 41 3.26 -1.44 -10.94
C PRO A 41 2.40 -2.00 -9.80
N HIS A 42 3.04 -2.69 -8.84
CA HIS A 42 2.37 -3.36 -7.73
C HIS A 42 2.18 -2.44 -6.50
N ARG A 43 2.57 -1.15 -6.60
CA ARG A 43 2.48 -0.14 -5.53
C ARG A 43 3.14 -0.57 -4.21
N ILE A 44 4.08 -1.51 -4.27
CA ILE A 44 4.79 -2.00 -3.09
C ILE A 44 5.61 -0.85 -2.50
N THR A 45 6.31 -0.09 -3.34
CA THR A 45 7.10 1.08 -2.92
C THR A 45 6.25 2.13 -2.21
N ASP A 46 5.08 2.50 -2.76
CA ASP A 46 4.16 3.47 -2.13
C ASP A 46 3.71 3.00 -0.74
N ARG A 47 3.36 1.71 -0.61
CA ARG A 47 2.89 1.13 0.65
C ARG A 47 3.99 1.04 1.69
N LEU A 48 5.23 0.78 1.26
CA LEU A 48 6.38 0.77 2.15
C LEU A 48 6.68 2.18 2.64
N THR A 49 6.74 3.19 1.76
CA THR A 49 6.91 4.59 2.17
C THR A 49 5.85 5.04 3.17
N ALA A 50 4.59 4.65 2.96
CA ALA A 50 3.49 5.00 3.87
C ALA A 50 3.64 4.41 5.29
N LEU A 51 4.39 3.32 5.42
CA LEU A 51 4.63 2.61 6.68
C LEU A 51 6.04 2.87 7.22
N ASP A 52 6.76 3.87 6.70
CA ASP A 52 8.20 4.09 6.96
C ASP A 52 9.05 2.82 6.74
N GLY A 53 8.54 1.96 5.86
CA GLY A 53 9.13 0.71 5.45
C GLY A 53 10.18 0.92 4.37
N ARG A 54 11.20 0.07 4.41
CA ARG A 54 12.33 0.11 3.50
C ARG A 54 12.38 -1.16 2.64
N LEU A 55 12.67 -0.98 1.36
CA LEU A 55 12.95 -2.06 0.41
C LEU A 55 14.38 -1.94 -0.08
N VAL A 56 15.12 -3.04 0.06
CA VAL A 56 16.43 -3.25 -0.55
C VAL A 56 16.27 -4.37 -1.58
N LEU A 57 16.81 -4.17 -2.76
CA LEU A 57 16.78 -5.15 -3.85
C LEU A 57 18.22 -5.36 -4.31
N ASP A 58 18.67 -6.61 -4.18
CA ASP A 58 19.97 -7.07 -4.64
C ASP A 58 19.75 -8.07 -5.76
N ALA A 59 19.96 -7.64 -7.01
CA ALA A 59 19.85 -8.48 -8.19
C ALA A 59 21.26 -8.72 -8.76
N LEU A 60 21.69 -9.98 -8.73
CA LEU A 60 22.99 -10.39 -9.24
C LEU A 60 22.80 -11.29 -10.47
N PRO A 61 23.28 -10.89 -11.65
CA PRO A 61 23.14 -11.68 -12.87
C PRO A 61 23.61 -13.12 -12.67
N GLY A 62 22.72 -14.09 -12.92
CA GLY A 62 22.99 -15.53 -12.76
C GLY A 62 22.98 -16.06 -11.33
N TRP A 63 22.77 -15.22 -10.31
CA TRP A 63 22.71 -15.61 -8.89
C TRP A 63 21.34 -15.40 -8.24
N GLY A 64 20.39 -14.88 -9.01
CA GLY A 64 19.03 -14.56 -8.56
C GLY A 64 18.89 -13.17 -7.95
N THR A 65 17.66 -12.89 -7.53
CA THR A 65 17.29 -11.64 -6.87
C THR A 65 17.01 -11.91 -5.41
N THR A 66 17.48 -11.03 -4.53
CA THR A 66 17.08 -10.98 -3.13
C THR A 66 16.41 -9.65 -2.86
N ILE A 67 15.15 -9.69 -2.42
CA ILE A 67 14.35 -8.53 -2.01
C ILE A 67 14.21 -8.60 -0.50
N THR A 68 14.74 -7.60 0.19
CA THR A 68 14.57 -7.44 1.63
C THR A 68 13.64 -6.28 1.90
N VAL A 69 12.50 -6.57 2.53
CA VAL A 69 11.54 -5.59 3.00
C VAL A 69 11.65 -5.50 4.52
N THR A 70 11.81 -4.29 5.04
CA THR A 70 11.82 -3.99 6.47
C THR A 70 10.67 -3.06 6.76
N LEU A 71 9.82 -3.41 7.71
CA LEU A 71 8.60 -2.70 8.06
C LEU A 71 8.59 -2.48 9.57
N PRO A 72 8.57 -1.24 10.07
CA PRO A 72 8.25 -1.02 11.47
C PRO A 72 6.79 -1.43 11.73
N LEU A 73 6.58 -2.13 12.82
CA LEU A 73 5.30 -2.60 13.34
C LEU A 73 4.69 -1.58 14.31
N GLU A 74 5.51 -0.69 14.86
CA GLU A 74 5.03 0.49 15.56
C GLU A 74 4.51 1.51 14.56
N PRO A 75 3.31 2.08 14.77
CA PRO A 75 2.80 3.14 13.90
C PRO A 75 3.79 4.31 13.93
N PRO A 76 4.14 4.90 12.76
CA PRO A 76 5.07 6.02 12.73
C PRO A 76 4.53 7.12 13.64
N GLN A 77 5.29 7.47 14.67
CA GLN A 77 4.91 8.51 15.62
C GLN A 77 4.66 9.79 14.81
N PRO A 78 3.45 10.39 14.88
CA PRO A 78 3.15 11.57 14.08
C PRO A 78 4.14 12.67 14.47
N ALA A 79 5.08 12.96 13.57
CA ALA A 79 5.87 14.17 13.66
C ALA A 79 4.88 15.32 13.77
N ALA A 80 5.02 16.13 14.82
CA ALA A 80 4.18 17.28 15.08
C ALA A 80 4.33 18.31 13.96
N VAL A 81 3.61 18.10 12.86
CA VAL A 81 3.42 19.01 11.75
C VAL A 81 1.94 18.92 11.39
N THR A 82 1.36 20.07 11.10
CA THR A 82 -0.06 20.41 10.94
C THR A 82 -0.78 19.66 9.79
N ASP A 83 -0.71 18.34 9.74
CA ASP A 83 -1.34 17.50 8.70
C ASP A 83 -2.83 17.21 8.92
N GLN A 84 -3.46 17.77 9.95
CA GLN A 84 -4.90 17.70 10.14
C GLN A 84 -5.68 18.74 9.31
N GLU A 85 -5.03 19.82 8.86
CA GLU A 85 -5.67 20.90 8.11
C GLU A 85 -6.27 20.43 6.76
N PRO A 86 -5.55 19.62 5.94
CA PRO A 86 -6.06 19.17 4.65
C PRO A 86 -7.28 18.26 4.79
N LEU A 87 -7.33 17.44 5.85
CA LEU A 87 -8.45 16.51 6.08
C LEU A 87 -9.69 17.20 6.66
N ARG A 88 -9.52 18.34 7.34
CA ARG A 88 -10.64 19.20 7.74
C ARG A 88 -11.34 19.85 6.55
N SER A 89 -10.66 19.99 5.41
CA SER A 89 -11.24 20.55 4.17
C SER A 89 -12.10 19.57 3.37
N LEU A 90 -12.10 18.29 3.74
CA LEU A 90 -12.89 17.26 3.08
C LEU A 90 -14.33 17.29 3.57
N HIS A 91 -15.27 17.26 2.62
CA HIS A 91 -16.67 17.06 2.93
C HIS A 91 -16.91 15.65 3.47
N PRO A 92 -18.01 15.42 4.23
CA PRO A 92 -18.32 14.12 4.82
C PRO A 92 -18.23 12.97 3.81
N ARG A 93 -18.74 13.20 2.59
CA ARG A 93 -18.72 12.21 1.53
C ARG A 93 -17.33 11.90 0.98
N GLU A 94 -16.47 12.91 0.91
CA GLU A 94 -15.08 12.75 0.48
C GLU A 94 -14.28 11.99 1.53
N ARG A 95 -14.58 12.20 2.81
CA ARG A 95 -13.99 11.45 3.92
C ARG A 95 -14.38 9.97 3.86
N GLU A 96 -15.66 9.65 3.67
CA GLU A 96 -16.10 8.25 3.48
C GLU A 96 -15.37 7.58 2.31
N VAL A 97 -15.23 8.28 1.17
CA VAL A 97 -14.49 7.76 0.02
C VAL A 97 -13.02 7.57 0.36
N LEU A 98 -12.40 8.51 1.08
CA LEU A 98 -11.00 8.43 1.51
C LEU A 98 -10.77 7.25 2.47
N GLU A 99 -11.68 6.97 3.39
CA GLU A 99 -11.63 5.80 4.30
C GLU A 99 -11.63 4.49 3.50
N GLN A 100 -12.53 4.38 2.51
CA GLN A 100 -12.60 3.20 1.65
C GLN A 100 -11.37 3.09 0.72
N LEU A 101 -10.79 4.22 0.35
CA LEU A 101 -9.57 4.28 -0.47
C LEU A 101 -8.33 3.91 0.35
N ALA A 102 -8.25 4.30 1.62
CA ALA A 102 -7.22 3.92 2.58
C ALA A 102 -7.24 2.41 2.89
N LEU A 103 -8.41 1.77 2.75
CA LEU A 103 -8.59 0.31 2.76
C LEU A 103 -8.08 -0.40 1.48
N GLY A 104 -7.61 0.34 0.47
CA GLY A 104 -7.14 -0.22 -0.80
C GLY A 104 -8.25 -0.70 -1.73
N ARG A 105 -9.51 -0.33 -1.48
CA ARG A 105 -10.66 -0.78 -2.30
C ARG A 105 -10.62 -0.16 -3.70
N ARG A 106 -11.10 -0.90 -4.71
CA ARG A 106 -11.24 -0.37 -6.09
C ARG A 106 -12.48 0.50 -6.17
N ASN A 107 -12.55 1.40 -7.14
CA ASN A 107 -13.68 2.34 -7.26
C ASN A 107 -15.04 1.64 -7.34
N ARG A 108 -15.11 0.46 -7.97
CA ARG A 108 -16.30 -0.41 -7.98
C ARG A 108 -16.72 -0.90 -6.59
N ASP A 109 -15.76 -1.27 -5.76
CA ASP A 109 -16.03 -1.76 -4.41
C ASP A 109 -16.42 -0.61 -3.48
N ILE A 110 -15.83 0.57 -3.67
CA ILE A 110 -16.22 1.82 -2.99
C ILE A 110 -17.64 2.22 -3.40
N ALA A 111 -17.94 2.19 -4.71
CA ALA A 111 -19.25 2.49 -5.27
C ALA A 111 -20.34 1.62 -4.65
N ARG A 112 -20.07 0.31 -4.54
CA ARG A 112 -20.96 -0.64 -3.87
C ARG A 112 -21.11 -0.34 -2.38
N ALA A 113 -20.01 -0.11 -1.67
CA ALA A 113 -20.05 0.16 -0.23
C ALA A 113 -20.82 1.44 0.12
N LEU A 114 -20.72 2.45 -0.74
CA LEU A 114 -21.32 3.77 -0.53
C LEU A 114 -22.65 3.95 -1.27
N HIS A 115 -23.14 2.95 -2.00
CA HIS A 115 -24.37 3.01 -2.80
C HIS A 115 -24.40 4.17 -3.82
N ILE A 116 -23.29 4.38 -4.54
CA ILE A 116 -23.14 5.41 -5.58
C ILE A 116 -22.54 4.81 -6.86
N SER A 117 -22.53 5.58 -7.95
CA SER A 117 -21.92 5.13 -9.21
C SER A 117 -20.39 5.15 -9.18
N GLU A 118 -19.74 4.28 -9.96
CA GLU A 118 -18.28 4.30 -10.12
C GLU A 118 -17.75 5.64 -10.66
N SER A 119 -18.52 6.28 -11.55
CA SER A 119 -18.18 7.61 -12.09
C SER A 119 -18.21 8.67 -10.99
N THR A 120 -19.17 8.60 -10.07
CA THR A 120 -19.24 9.47 -8.90
C THR A 120 -18.06 9.25 -7.97
N VAL A 121 -17.62 7.99 -7.76
CA VAL A 121 -16.40 7.70 -6.99
C VAL A 121 -15.17 8.31 -7.65
N LYS A 122 -15.01 8.16 -8.99
CA LYS A 122 -13.88 8.78 -9.72
C LYS A 122 -13.83 10.29 -9.51
N PHE A 123 -14.99 10.95 -9.56
CA PHE A 123 -15.10 12.39 -9.30
C PHE A 123 -14.66 12.75 -7.87
N HIS A 124 -15.16 12.03 -6.86
CA HIS A 124 -14.75 12.26 -5.48
C HIS A 124 -13.25 12.01 -5.27
N VAL A 125 -12.68 10.96 -5.86
CA VAL A 125 -11.23 10.69 -5.77
C VAL A 125 -10.43 11.82 -6.39
N ALA A 126 -10.79 12.33 -7.57
CA ALA A 126 -10.08 13.45 -8.19
C ALA A 126 -10.10 14.71 -7.30
N ASN A 127 -11.25 15.03 -6.70
CA ASN A 127 -11.37 16.17 -5.79
C ASN A 127 -10.56 15.97 -4.50
N ILE A 128 -10.58 14.77 -3.92
CA ILE A 128 -9.78 14.41 -2.74
C ILE A 128 -8.29 14.58 -3.04
N LEU A 129 -7.82 14.07 -4.19
CA LEU A 129 -6.41 14.23 -4.59
C LEU A 129 -6.04 15.70 -4.71
N GLY A 130 -6.88 16.52 -5.35
CA GLY A 130 -6.67 17.96 -5.45
C GLY A 130 -6.65 18.67 -4.09
N LYS A 131 -7.59 18.34 -3.20
CA LYS A 131 -7.70 18.95 -1.86
C LYS A 131 -6.56 18.53 -0.91
N LEU A 132 -6.07 17.31 -1.05
CA LEU A 132 -4.97 16.79 -0.24
C LEU A 132 -3.60 17.10 -0.85
N GLY A 133 -3.54 17.69 -2.05
CA GLY A 133 -2.29 17.89 -2.78
C GLY A 133 -1.60 16.57 -3.19
N ALA A 134 -2.34 15.47 -3.21
CA ALA A 134 -1.80 14.14 -3.49
C ALA A 134 -1.74 13.87 -5.00
N GLY A 135 -0.58 13.49 -5.51
CA GLY A 135 -0.38 13.09 -6.90
C GLY A 135 -0.91 11.68 -7.21
N SER A 136 -1.18 10.87 -6.18
CA SER A 136 -1.75 9.53 -6.38
C SER A 136 -2.70 9.07 -5.29
N ARG A 137 -3.55 8.10 -5.62
CA ARG A 137 -4.39 7.40 -4.64
C ARG A 137 -3.60 6.73 -3.52
N GLY A 138 -2.35 6.30 -3.77
CA GLY A 138 -1.51 5.69 -2.74
C GLY A 138 -1.06 6.73 -1.72
N GLU A 139 -0.70 7.90 -2.22
CA GLU A 139 -0.31 9.06 -1.42
C GLU A 139 -1.49 9.59 -0.58
N ALA A 140 -2.69 9.69 -1.16
CA ALA A 140 -3.89 10.04 -0.40
C ALA A 140 -4.22 9.02 0.70
N ALA A 141 -4.05 7.72 0.44
CA ALA A 141 -4.21 6.69 1.46
C ALA A 141 -3.19 6.85 2.60
N ALA A 142 -1.93 7.15 2.28
CA ALA A 142 -0.88 7.39 3.27
C ALA A 142 -1.20 8.61 4.14
N LEU A 143 -1.68 9.71 3.53
CA LEU A 143 -2.12 10.91 4.25
C LEU A 143 -3.28 10.61 5.19
N ALA A 144 -4.25 9.79 4.78
CA ALA A 144 -5.35 9.37 5.65
C ALA A 144 -4.87 8.57 6.87
N HIS A 145 -3.93 7.63 6.68
CA HIS A 145 -3.35 6.84 7.77
C HIS A 145 -2.55 7.71 8.76
N ARG A 146 -1.71 8.62 8.24
CA ARG A 146 -0.90 9.55 9.06
C ARG A 146 -1.76 10.42 9.98
N ALA A 147 -2.95 10.80 9.53
CA ALA A 147 -3.85 11.63 10.31
C ALA A 147 -4.77 10.85 11.27
N GLY A 148 -4.54 9.54 11.42
CA GLY A 148 -5.31 8.70 12.32
C GLY A 148 -6.74 8.51 11.86
N LEU A 149 -7.00 8.48 10.55
CA LEU A 149 -8.29 8.06 10.01
C LEU A 149 -8.32 6.52 9.97
N PRO A 150 -8.89 5.83 10.97
CA PRO A 150 -8.88 4.38 10.96
C PRO A 150 -9.73 3.88 9.80
N PRO A 151 -9.35 2.75 9.17
CA PRO A 151 -10.21 2.09 8.22
C PRO A 151 -11.53 1.71 8.90
N THR A 152 -12.63 2.36 8.53
CA THR A 152 -13.96 1.99 9.01
C THR A 152 -14.32 0.62 8.43
N ARG A 153 -14.15 -0.43 9.24
CA ARG A 153 -14.77 -1.73 8.97
C ARG A 153 -16.28 -1.53 9.12
N PRO A 154 -17.11 -1.80 8.11
CA PRO A 154 -18.54 -1.88 8.34
C PRO A 154 -18.78 -3.04 9.32
N VAL A 155 -19.31 -2.71 10.50
CA VAL A 155 -19.85 -3.72 11.41
C VAL A 155 -21.12 -4.23 10.72
N HIS A 156 -21.04 -5.40 10.09
CA HIS A 156 -22.26 -6.15 9.84
C HIS A 156 -22.68 -6.70 11.20
N ALA A 157 -23.69 -6.06 11.80
CA ALA A 157 -24.43 -6.61 12.93
C ALA A 157 -24.88 -8.01 12.54
N ILE A 158 -24.31 -9.02 13.19
CA ILE A 158 -24.73 -10.40 13.07
C ILE A 158 -26.07 -10.45 13.81
N GLY A 159 -27.16 -10.44 13.03
CA GLY A 159 -28.50 -10.62 13.55
C GLY A 159 -28.61 -11.98 14.23
N THR A 160 -29.04 -11.95 15.48
CA THR A 160 -29.58 -13.08 16.24
C THR A 160 -30.73 -13.75 15.49
N ALA A 161 -30.67 -15.07 15.38
CA ALA A 161 -31.82 -15.97 15.41
C ALA A 161 -31.35 -17.35 15.88
#